data_AF-A0A1G0LVV0-F1
#
_entry.id   AF-A0A1G0LVV0-F1
#
_cell.length_a   1.000
_cell.length_b   1.000
_cell.length_c   1.000
_cell.angle_alpha   90.00
_cell.angle_beta   90.00
_cell.angle_gamma   90.00
#
_symmetry.space_group_name_H-M   'P 1'
#
loop_
_entity.id
_entity.type
_entity.pdbx_description
1 polymer ?
#
loop_
_entity_poly.entity_id
_entity_poly.type
_entity_poly.pdbx_seq_one_letter_code
_entity_poly.pdbx_strand_id
1 'polypeptide(L)'
;MIFRKLSEEMKFTIVIVVAVLMVPVVFYLLNLFTDLKAPPAKPREMTVIVTEAEKKQIMAKLPPQEVIKSVREAIKQGNNSTAYMQLGKPPKDSAESEELRKLLEKEAKSQKRPGIRKVAENPQNPVKYFDETSPRDRSTDAFYIYLVDIYGTVWPRICIQSAGKKALGITSFSINADGKTFTIQPAMVKAEKLEDKVSEYFDALLDKQSYTALQAVLRSRKALLSSIGTKGEVKREISEQERKGLSRILDTYAALGGNFAFLQSAAPLPAPTARHPKATAKQR
;
A
#
# COMPACT_ATOMS: atom_id res chain seq x y z
N MET A 1 -21.54 -42.43 19.85
CA MET A 1 -20.95 -43.66 20.44
C MET A 1 -20.94 -44.87 19.50
N ILE A 2 -21.56 -44.80 18.31
CA ILE A 2 -21.79 -45.96 17.43
C ILE A 2 -20.53 -46.37 16.62
N PHE A 3 -19.63 -45.43 16.31
CA PHE A 3 -18.45 -45.70 15.46
C PHE A 3 -17.29 -46.43 16.13
N ARG A 4 -17.31 -46.64 17.46
CA ARG A 4 -16.21 -47.29 18.20
C ARG A 4 -16.15 -48.81 18.03
N LYS A 5 -17.20 -49.44 17.49
CA LYS A 5 -17.27 -50.92 17.31
C LYS A 5 -17.09 -51.39 15.85
N LEU A 6 -16.77 -50.50 14.92
CA LEU A 6 -16.57 -50.86 13.51
C LEU A 6 -15.12 -51.30 13.29
N SER A 7 -14.90 -52.34 12.48
CA SER A 7 -13.56 -52.76 12.05
C SER A 7 -12.90 -51.63 11.23
N GLU A 8 -11.56 -51.59 11.23
CA GLU A 8 -10.78 -50.62 10.44
C GLU A 8 -11.19 -50.62 8.96
N GLU A 9 -11.40 -51.80 8.37
CA GLU A 9 -11.86 -51.96 6.98
C GLU A 9 -13.23 -51.34 6.73
N MET A 10 -14.18 -51.49 7.67
CA MET A 10 -15.49 -50.85 7.57
C MET A 10 -15.40 -49.33 7.72
N LYS A 11 -14.49 -48.81 8.54
CA LYS A 11 -14.27 -47.36 8.65
C LYS A 11 -13.77 -46.78 7.33
N PHE A 12 -12.78 -47.42 6.70
CA PHE A 12 -12.27 -47.01 5.39
C PHE A 12 -13.34 -47.08 4.30
N THR A 13 -14.14 -48.15 4.30
CA THR A 13 -15.25 -48.31 3.34
C THR A 13 -16.28 -47.19 3.48
N ILE A 14 -16.65 -46.82 4.71
CA ILE A 14 -17.58 -45.72 4.98
C ILE A 14 -17.00 -44.38 4.50
N VAL A 15 -15.72 -44.11 4.74
CA VAL A 15 -15.07 -42.86 4.28
C VAL A 15 -15.09 -42.77 2.75
N ILE A 16 -14.79 -43.86 2.05
CA ILE A 16 -14.80 -43.90 0.58
C ILE A 16 -16.22 -43.68 0.05
N VAL A 17 -17.23 -44.34 0.62
CA VAL A 17 -18.63 -44.18 0.21
C VAL A 17 -19.12 -42.74 0.44
N VAL A 18 -18.78 -42.14 1.58
CA VAL A 18 -19.11 -40.73 1.87
C VAL A 18 -18.40 -39.79 0.89
N ALA A 19 -17.12 -40.04 0.58
CA ALA A 19 -16.37 -39.21 -0.38
C ALA A 19 -17.00 -39.27 -1.77
N VAL A 20 -17.40 -40.45 -2.25
CA VAL A 20 -18.05 -40.63 -3.56
C VAL A 20 -19.43 -39.95 -3.59
N LEU A 21 -20.22 -40.06 -2.52
CA LEU A 21 -21.53 -39.42 -2.43
C LEU A 21 -21.46 -37.89 -2.36
N MET A 22 -20.34 -37.33 -1.89
CA MET A 22 -20.14 -35.87 -1.83
C MET A 22 -19.81 -35.24 -3.19
N VAL A 23 -19.28 -36.01 -4.15
CA VAL A 23 -18.91 -35.51 -5.49
C VAL A 23 -20.09 -34.82 -6.23
N PRO A 24 -21.28 -35.45 -6.36
CA PRO A 24 -22.41 -34.79 -7.05
C PRO A 24 -22.94 -33.56 -6.31
N VAL A 25 -22.83 -33.52 -4.97
CA VAL A 25 -23.23 -32.34 -4.17
C VAL A 25 -22.31 -31.16 -4.44
N VAL A 26 -21.00 -31.39 -4.49
CA VAL A 26 -20.01 -30.36 -4.85
C VAL A 26 -20.23 -29.88 -6.28
N PHE A 27 -20.53 -30.79 -7.22
CA PHE A 27 -20.81 -30.43 -8.61
C PHE A 27 -22.08 -29.59 -8.76
N TYR A 28 -23.14 -29.93 -8.01
CA TYR A 28 -24.38 -29.16 -7.96
C TYR A 28 -24.16 -27.75 -7.38
N LEU A 29 -23.39 -27.64 -6.29
CA LEU A 29 -23.04 -26.35 -5.70
C LEU A 29 -22.19 -25.49 -6.63
N LEU A 30 -21.23 -26.07 -7.35
CA LEU A 30 -20.43 -25.35 -8.35
C LEU A 30 -21.29 -24.84 -9.52
N ASN A 31 -22.25 -25.63 -10.01
CA ASN A 31 -23.17 -25.19 -11.06
C ASN A 31 -24.08 -24.02 -10.62
N LEU A 32 -24.43 -23.97 -9.33
CA LEU A 32 -25.20 -22.86 -8.75
C LEU A 32 -24.45 -21.52 -8.78
N PHE A 33 -23.11 -21.54 -8.80
CA PHE A 33 -22.28 -20.34 -8.90
C PHE A 33 -21.94 -19.93 -10.34
N THR A 34 -22.14 -20.81 -11.34
CA THR A 34 -21.85 -20.50 -12.75
C THR A 34 -23.01 -19.85 -13.49
N ASP A 35 -24.20 -19.72 -12.89
CA ASP A 35 -25.36 -19.00 -13.45
C ASP A 35 -25.24 -17.46 -13.31
N LEU A 36 -24.00 -16.96 -13.34
CA LEU A 36 -23.71 -15.54 -13.47
C LEU A 36 -23.98 -15.13 -14.92
N LYS A 37 -25.20 -14.62 -15.11
CA LYS A 37 -25.70 -13.91 -16.30
C LYS A 37 -24.60 -13.37 -17.21
N ALA A 38 -24.68 -13.76 -18.47
CA ALA A 38 -23.87 -13.20 -19.55
C ALA A 38 -23.79 -11.66 -19.45
N PRO A 39 -22.61 -11.06 -19.64
CA PRO A 39 -22.47 -9.61 -19.60
C PRO A 39 -23.37 -8.97 -20.68
N PRO A 40 -24.06 -7.86 -20.37
CA PRO A 40 -24.88 -7.18 -21.35
C PRO A 40 -24.05 -6.76 -22.56
N ALA A 41 -24.64 -6.90 -23.75
CA ALA A 41 -24.04 -6.54 -25.02
C ALA A 41 -23.45 -5.13 -24.99
N LYS A 42 -22.21 -5.01 -25.49
CA LYS A 42 -21.49 -3.73 -25.59
C LYS A 42 -22.37 -2.68 -26.30
N PRO A 43 -22.53 -1.47 -25.73
CA PRO A 43 -23.19 -0.38 -26.44
C PRO A 43 -22.38 -0.03 -27.69
N ARG A 44 -23.08 0.11 -28.82
CA ARG A 44 -22.49 0.57 -30.09
C ARG A 44 -21.91 1.97 -29.88
N GLU A 45 -20.62 2.13 -30.16
CA GLU A 45 -19.98 3.44 -30.23
C GLU A 45 -20.63 4.26 -31.34
N MET A 46 -21.43 5.25 -30.97
CA MET A 46 -21.74 6.36 -31.87
C MET A 46 -20.48 7.20 -32.01
N THR A 47 -19.81 7.10 -33.16
CA THR A 47 -18.83 8.10 -33.59
C THR A 47 -19.57 9.40 -33.86
N VAL A 48 -19.67 10.24 -32.83
CA VAL A 48 -20.01 11.66 -32.99
C VAL A 48 -18.78 12.31 -33.62
N ILE A 49 -18.90 12.64 -34.91
CA ILE A 49 -17.90 13.44 -35.62
C ILE A 49 -18.02 14.87 -35.06
N VAL A 50 -17.21 15.16 -34.04
CA VAL A 50 -17.05 16.52 -33.50
C VAL A 50 -16.29 17.33 -34.55
N THR A 51 -16.97 18.31 -35.13
CA THR A 51 -16.37 19.24 -36.09
C THR A 51 -15.34 20.13 -35.39
N GLU A 52 -14.30 20.57 -36.12
CA GLU A 52 -13.22 21.40 -35.55
C GLU A 52 -13.71 22.74 -34.95
N ALA A 53 -14.92 23.17 -35.31
CA ALA A 53 -15.58 24.35 -34.74
C ALA A 53 -15.99 24.15 -33.26
N GLU A 54 -16.42 22.95 -32.85
CA GLU A 54 -16.78 22.65 -31.45
C GLU A 54 -15.54 22.46 -30.56
N LYS A 55 -14.41 22.05 -31.14
CA LYS A 55 -13.11 21.98 -30.44
C LYS A 55 -12.67 23.34 -29.90
N LYS A 56 -12.94 24.44 -30.62
CA LYS A 56 -12.63 25.80 -30.15
C LYS A 56 -13.58 26.31 -29.06
N GLN A 57 -14.83 25.84 -29.00
CA GLN A 57 -15.75 26.18 -27.91
C GLN A 57 -15.51 25.39 -26.63
N ILE A 58 -14.93 24.19 -26.71
CA ILE A 58 -14.58 23.39 -25.52
C ILE A 58 -13.26 23.85 -24.89
N MET A 59 -12.37 24.48 -25.65
CA MET A 59 -11.09 25.02 -25.14
C MET A 59 -11.19 26.41 -24.48
N ALA A 60 -12.38 26.99 -24.36
CA ALA A 60 -12.60 28.31 -23.74
C ALA A 60 -13.36 28.26 -22.40
N LYS A 61 -13.50 27.10 -21.76
CA LYS A 61 -13.83 27.05 -20.32
C LYS A 61 -12.54 26.98 -19.53
N LEU A 62 -12.01 28.17 -19.22
CA LEU A 62 -11.13 28.38 -18.08
C LEU A 62 -11.61 27.48 -16.92
N PRO A 63 -10.72 26.75 -16.22
CA PRO A 63 -11.13 26.11 -14.98
C PRO A 63 -11.78 27.19 -14.10
N PRO A 64 -13.02 26.99 -13.62
CA PRO A 64 -13.74 28.05 -12.92
C PRO A 64 -12.87 28.54 -11.77
N GLN A 65 -12.81 29.86 -11.51
CA GLN A 65 -12.03 30.42 -10.40
C GLN A 65 -12.28 29.71 -9.06
N GLU A 66 -13.44 29.05 -8.93
CA GLU A 66 -13.77 28.13 -7.86
C GLU A 66 -12.73 27.02 -7.64
N VAL A 67 -12.13 26.44 -8.68
CA VAL A 67 -11.07 25.42 -8.55
C VAL A 67 -9.81 26.02 -7.95
N ILE A 68 -9.45 27.24 -8.33
CA ILE A 68 -8.27 27.94 -7.77
C ILE A 68 -8.52 28.30 -6.30
N LYS A 69 -9.72 28.80 -5.98
CA LYS A 69 -10.12 29.09 -4.60
C LYS A 69 -10.13 27.82 -3.76
N SER A 70 -10.70 26.73 -4.25
CA SER A 70 -10.75 25.45 -3.52
C SER A 70 -9.36 24.84 -3.33
N VAL A 71 -8.45 24.99 -4.30
CA VAL A 71 -7.05 24.57 -4.11
C VAL A 71 -6.34 25.46 -3.09
N ARG A 72 -6.47 26.79 -3.17
CA ARG A 72 -5.87 27.69 -2.16
C ARG A 72 -6.43 27.45 -0.76
N GLU A 73 -7.72 27.18 -0.64
CA GLU A 73 -8.35 26.83 0.64
C GLU A 73 -7.86 25.47 1.15
N ALA A 74 -7.79 24.46 0.30
CA ALA A 74 -7.27 23.14 0.65
C ALA A 74 -5.80 23.24 1.13
N ILE A 75 -4.98 24.02 0.44
CA ILE A 75 -3.59 24.32 0.83
C ILE A 75 -3.54 25.04 2.19
N LYS A 76 -4.34 26.10 2.40
CA LYS A 76 -4.42 26.82 3.68
C LYS A 76 -4.84 25.93 4.84
N GLN A 77 -5.69 24.93 4.56
CA GLN A 77 -6.16 23.94 5.54
C GLN A 77 -5.17 22.79 5.73
N GLY A 78 -4.02 22.78 5.04
CA GLY A 78 -3.05 21.68 5.06
C GLY A 78 -3.49 20.42 4.31
N ASN A 79 -4.64 20.48 3.61
CA ASN A 79 -5.21 19.41 2.79
C ASN A 79 -4.61 19.41 1.38
N ASN A 80 -3.30 19.20 1.31
CA ASN A 80 -2.54 19.13 0.06
C ASN A 80 -3.09 18.04 -0.88
N SER A 81 -3.72 17.01 -0.30
CA SER A 81 -4.35 15.91 -1.03
C SER A 81 -5.42 16.38 -2.00
N THR A 82 -6.34 17.20 -1.48
CA THR A 82 -7.44 17.77 -2.25
C THR A 82 -6.91 18.76 -3.29
N ALA A 83 -5.86 19.50 -2.95
CA ALA A 83 -5.19 20.40 -3.88
C ALA A 83 -4.60 19.67 -5.09
N TYR A 84 -3.90 18.54 -4.88
CA TYR A 84 -3.34 17.72 -5.95
C TYR A 84 -4.41 17.01 -6.79
N MET A 85 -5.50 16.53 -6.19
CA MET A 85 -6.61 15.92 -6.93
C MET A 85 -7.31 16.93 -7.86
N GLN A 86 -7.46 18.17 -7.40
CA GLN A 86 -8.09 19.23 -8.18
C GLN A 86 -7.20 19.75 -9.32
N LEU A 87 -5.87 19.60 -9.21
CA LEU A 87 -4.91 19.85 -10.28
C LEU A 87 -5.02 18.92 -11.49
N GLY A 88 -5.63 17.74 -11.34
CA GLY A 88 -5.89 16.83 -12.47
C GLY A 88 -7.06 17.26 -13.35
N LYS A 89 -7.82 18.29 -12.94
CA LYS A 89 -9.00 18.81 -13.65
C LYS A 89 -8.66 19.86 -14.73
N PRO A 90 -7.74 20.83 -14.52
CA PRO A 90 -7.37 21.78 -15.58
C PRO A 90 -6.47 21.16 -16.67
N PRO A 91 -6.46 21.72 -17.90
CA PRO A 91 -5.51 21.35 -18.95
C PRO A 91 -4.06 21.56 -18.49
N LYS A 92 -3.17 20.60 -18.79
CA LYS A 92 -1.77 20.58 -18.30
C LYS A 92 -0.90 21.77 -18.74
N ASP A 93 -1.33 22.49 -19.78
CA ASP A 93 -0.59 23.59 -20.41
C ASP A 93 -1.27 24.95 -20.19
N SER A 94 -2.22 25.02 -19.26
CA SER A 94 -2.88 26.26 -18.86
C SER A 94 -2.02 27.06 -17.88
N ALA A 95 -2.00 28.39 -18.01
CA ALA A 95 -1.24 29.29 -17.12
C ALA A 95 -1.63 29.09 -15.64
N GLU A 96 -2.89 28.72 -15.40
CA GLU A 96 -3.46 28.43 -14.09
C GLU A 96 -2.90 27.13 -13.49
N SER A 97 -2.69 26.10 -14.30
CA SER A 97 -2.04 24.86 -13.84
C SER A 97 -0.58 25.11 -13.43
N GLU A 98 0.09 26.04 -14.10
CA GLU A 98 1.46 26.44 -13.78
C GLU A 98 1.51 27.27 -12.49
N GLU A 99 0.57 28.19 -12.28
CA GLU A 99 0.45 28.97 -11.03
C GLU A 99 0.16 28.06 -9.82
N LEU A 100 -0.78 27.11 -9.96
CA LEU A 100 -1.07 26.13 -8.89
C LEU A 100 0.13 25.24 -8.60
N ARG A 101 0.87 24.79 -9.62
CA ARG A 101 2.11 24.03 -9.43
C ARG A 101 3.14 24.85 -8.66
N LYS A 102 3.33 26.13 -9.02
CA LYS A 102 4.25 27.04 -8.32
C LYS A 102 3.85 27.26 -6.86
N LEU A 103 2.55 27.39 -6.57
CA LEU A 103 2.04 27.50 -5.19
C LEU A 103 2.32 26.22 -4.39
N LEU A 104 1.94 25.05 -4.92
CA LEU A 104 2.21 23.78 -4.24
C LEU A 104 3.71 23.50 -4.08
N GLU A 105 4.54 23.86 -5.06
CA GLU A 105 5.99 23.76 -4.93
C GLU A 105 6.53 24.71 -3.87
N LYS A 106 5.99 25.93 -3.75
CA LYS A 106 6.38 26.90 -2.73
C LYS A 106 5.99 26.41 -1.33
N GLU A 107 4.76 25.91 -1.16
CA GLU A 107 4.31 25.27 0.08
C GLU A 107 5.18 24.06 0.42
N ALA A 108 5.40 23.16 -0.54
CA ALA A 108 6.21 21.96 -0.36
C ALA A 108 7.68 22.27 -0.03
N LYS A 109 8.25 23.35 -0.60
CA LYS A 109 9.59 23.84 -0.26
C LYS A 109 9.64 24.49 1.12
N SER A 110 8.56 25.16 1.55
CA SER A 110 8.47 25.77 2.87
C SER A 110 8.27 24.75 4.00
N GLN A 111 7.69 23.58 3.71
CA GLN A 111 7.52 22.48 4.66
C GLN A 111 8.71 21.50 4.65
N LYS A 112 9.95 21.99 4.71
CA LYS A 112 11.08 21.12 5.08
C LYS A 112 10.89 20.68 6.53
N ARG A 113 10.29 19.51 6.73
CA ARG A 113 10.15 18.91 8.05
C ARG A 113 11.51 18.32 8.45
N PRO A 114 12.11 18.77 9.56
CA PRO A 114 13.41 18.28 9.97
C PRO A 114 13.35 16.77 10.20
N GLY A 115 14.30 16.03 9.65
CA GLY A 115 14.34 14.57 9.81
C GLY A 115 13.55 13.77 8.78
N ILE A 116 12.90 14.39 7.81
CA ILE A 116 12.13 13.70 6.77
C ILE A 116 12.77 13.89 5.40
N ARG A 117 13.15 12.79 4.78
CA ARG A 117 13.67 12.71 3.41
C ARG A 117 12.53 12.42 2.44
N LYS A 118 12.28 13.36 1.52
CA LYS A 118 11.37 13.16 0.38
C LYS A 118 12.13 12.51 -0.79
N VAL A 119 11.56 11.46 -1.36
CA VAL A 119 12.09 10.76 -2.55
C VAL A 119 11.00 10.77 -3.62
N ALA A 120 11.27 11.46 -4.72
CA ALA A 120 10.42 11.47 -5.91
C ALA A 120 11.31 11.03 -7.09
N GLU A 121 11.10 9.83 -7.61
CA GLU A 121 11.99 9.26 -8.64
C GLU A 121 11.64 9.71 -10.05
N ASN A 122 10.39 10.08 -10.34
CA ASN A 122 9.91 10.62 -11.62
C ASN A 122 8.40 10.94 -11.52
N PRO A 123 7.77 11.57 -12.53
CA PRO A 123 6.32 11.82 -12.56
C PRO A 123 5.44 10.56 -12.52
N GLN A 124 6.01 9.38 -12.78
CA GLN A 124 5.31 8.09 -12.81
C GLN A 124 5.32 7.36 -11.46
N ASN A 125 6.24 7.72 -10.56
CA ASN A 125 6.41 7.09 -9.27
C ASN A 125 5.76 7.94 -8.16
N PRO A 126 5.04 7.30 -7.21
CA PRO A 126 4.46 8.02 -6.10
C PRO A 126 5.55 8.64 -5.23
N VAL A 127 5.25 9.80 -4.65
CA VAL A 127 6.18 10.48 -3.76
C VAL A 127 6.31 9.68 -2.47
N LYS A 128 7.54 9.42 -2.03
CA LYS A 128 7.80 8.71 -0.78
C LYS A 128 8.41 9.64 0.26
N TYR A 129 7.99 9.51 1.51
CA TYR A 129 8.54 10.21 2.65
C TYR A 129 9.15 9.20 3.60
N PHE A 130 10.47 9.25 3.76
CA PHE A 130 11.22 8.42 4.67
C PHE A 130 11.74 9.25 5.82
N ASP A 131 12.00 8.62 6.95
CA ASP A 131 12.84 9.25 7.95
C ASP A 131 14.27 9.35 7.40
N GLU A 132 15.00 10.42 7.74
CA GLU A 132 16.40 10.61 7.34
C GLU A 132 17.32 9.49 7.81
N THR A 133 16.97 8.81 8.91
CA THR A 133 17.71 7.68 9.45
C THR A 133 17.27 6.35 8.86
N SER A 134 16.24 6.33 8.01
CA SER A 134 15.87 5.12 7.28
C SER A 134 16.97 4.74 6.29
N PRO A 135 17.28 3.45 6.11
CA PRO A 135 18.28 3.01 5.14
C PRO A 135 18.04 3.56 3.74
N ARG A 136 19.13 3.81 3.02
CA ARG A 136 19.09 4.24 1.62
C ARG A 136 19.15 3.07 0.64
N ASP A 137 19.61 1.91 1.11
CA ASP A 137 19.78 0.70 0.33
C ASP A 137 19.33 -0.53 1.15
N ARG A 138 19.48 -1.72 0.55
CA ARG A 138 19.08 -2.99 1.15
C ARG A 138 20.21 -3.70 1.93
N SER A 139 21.33 -3.04 2.21
CA SER A 139 22.54 -3.71 2.71
C SER A 139 22.62 -3.93 4.23
N THR A 140 21.65 -3.40 4.99
CA THR A 140 21.65 -3.39 6.47
C THR A 140 20.36 -3.96 7.07
N ASP A 141 20.37 -4.42 8.31
CA ASP A 141 19.11 -4.77 8.99
C ASP A 141 18.32 -3.49 9.33
N ALA A 142 16.99 -3.51 9.17
CA ALA A 142 16.19 -2.30 9.43
C ALA A 142 14.73 -2.58 9.78
N PHE A 143 14.15 -1.70 10.59
CA PHE A 143 12.73 -1.69 10.96
C PHE A 143 12.25 -0.24 10.92
N TYR A 144 11.46 0.09 9.91
CA TYR A 144 11.02 1.46 9.68
C TYR A 144 9.65 1.50 9.03
N ILE A 145 9.03 2.68 9.11
CA ILE A 145 7.85 3.02 8.32
C ILE A 145 8.20 4.15 7.37
N TYR A 146 7.47 4.22 6.26
CA TYR A 146 7.56 5.32 5.32
C TYR A 146 6.19 5.61 4.75
N LEU A 147 6.02 6.80 4.19
CA LEU A 147 4.74 7.21 3.61
C LEU A 147 4.84 7.19 2.10
N VAL A 148 3.76 6.75 1.44
CA VAL A 148 3.60 6.82 -0.01
C VAL A 148 2.41 7.72 -0.31
N ASP A 149 2.67 8.81 -1.02
CA ASP A 149 1.66 9.75 -1.48
C ASP A 149 1.30 9.43 -2.93
N ILE A 150 0.04 9.00 -3.09
CA ILE A 150 -0.57 8.64 -4.36
C ILE A 150 -1.69 9.62 -4.62
N TYR A 151 -1.45 10.56 -5.54
CA TYR A 151 -2.41 11.60 -5.92
C TYR A 151 -2.97 12.39 -4.72
N GLY A 152 -2.13 12.65 -3.73
CA GLY A 152 -2.51 13.38 -2.52
C GLY A 152 -2.90 12.47 -1.36
N THR A 153 -3.29 11.23 -1.61
CA THR A 153 -3.63 10.30 -0.52
C THR A 153 -2.36 9.64 0.00
N VAL A 154 -2.08 9.86 1.28
CA VAL A 154 -0.89 9.34 1.94
C VAL A 154 -1.20 7.99 2.58
N TRP A 155 -0.34 7.00 2.31
CA TRP A 155 -0.46 5.63 2.82
C TRP A 155 0.79 5.25 3.60
N PRO A 156 0.68 4.93 4.89
CA PRO A 156 1.83 4.43 5.64
C PRO A 156 2.13 2.98 5.23
N ARG A 157 3.41 2.70 5.04
CA ARG A 157 3.95 1.38 4.76
C ARG A 157 4.96 1.00 5.82
N ILE A 158 4.97 -0.27 6.18
CA ILE A 158 5.95 -0.87 7.08
C ILE A 158 6.98 -1.62 6.26
N CYS A 159 8.24 -1.49 6.65
CA CYS A 159 9.33 -2.25 6.08
C CYS A 159 10.19 -2.90 7.16
N ILE A 160 10.42 -4.20 7.01
CA ILE A 160 11.30 -4.99 7.87
C ILE A 160 12.31 -5.66 6.96
N GLN A 161 13.59 -5.45 7.23
CA GLN A 161 14.70 -5.90 6.40
C GLN A 161 15.70 -6.67 7.24
N SER A 162 16.14 -7.81 6.71
CA SER A 162 17.31 -8.52 7.19
C SER A 162 18.34 -8.67 6.07
N ALA A 163 19.59 -8.35 6.35
CA ALA A 163 20.69 -8.45 5.41
C ALA A 163 21.83 -9.30 6.00
N GLY A 164 22.26 -10.31 5.26
CA GLY A 164 23.32 -11.21 5.72
C GLY A 164 24.04 -11.89 4.57
N LYS A 165 25.10 -12.65 4.86
CA LYS A 165 25.89 -13.36 3.84
C LYS A 165 25.08 -14.40 3.04
N LYS A 166 23.99 -14.91 3.64
CA LYS A 166 23.09 -15.90 3.05
C LYS A 166 21.66 -15.50 3.36
N ALA A 167 20.74 -15.80 2.44
CA ALA A 167 19.31 -15.68 2.69
C ALA A 167 18.90 -16.62 3.85
N LEU A 168 18.19 -16.06 4.83
CA LEU A 168 17.57 -16.75 5.96
C LEU A 168 16.33 -17.56 5.53
N GLY A 169 15.69 -17.17 4.43
CA GLY A 169 14.44 -17.76 3.95
C GLY A 169 13.30 -17.39 4.89
N ILE A 170 13.08 -16.09 5.10
CA ILE A 170 12.18 -15.54 6.13
C ILE A 170 10.75 -16.05 5.93
N THR A 171 10.16 -16.57 7.01
CA THR A 171 8.78 -17.03 7.07
C THR A 171 7.91 -16.18 7.99
N SER A 172 8.50 -15.54 9.01
CA SER A 172 7.78 -14.68 9.94
C SER A 172 8.70 -13.68 10.64
N PHE A 173 8.12 -12.63 11.21
CA PHE A 173 8.81 -11.73 12.13
C PHE A 173 8.15 -11.80 13.50
N SER A 174 8.95 -11.69 14.57
CA SER A 174 8.46 -11.57 15.94
C SER A 174 9.05 -10.32 16.58
N ILE A 175 8.19 -9.48 17.13
CA ILE A 175 8.56 -8.25 17.82
C ILE A 175 8.21 -8.43 19.30
N ASN A 176 9.21 -8.44 20.17
CA ASN A 176 9.01 -8.45 21.62
C ASN A 176 9.27 -7.04 22.18
N ALA A 177 8.23 -6.38 22.67
CA ALA A 177 8.30 -5.04 23.25
C ALA A 177 7.89 -5.10 24.73
N ASP A 178 8.85 -4.89 25.63
CA ASP A 178 8.69 -5.05 27.10
C ASP A 178 7.94 -6.34 27.49
N GLY A 179 8.33 -7.48 26.89
CA GLY A 179 7.77 -8.79 27.18
C GLY A 179 6.48 -9.13 26.41
N LYS A 180 5.87 -8.16 25.71
CA LYS A 180 4.73 -8.43 24.81
C LYS A 180 5.23 -8.82 23.44
N THR A 181 4.86 -10.01 22.98
CA THR A 181 5.27 -10.54 21.67
C THR A 181 4.16 -10.33 20.63
N PHE A 182 4.54 -9.78 19.48
CA PHE A 182 3.71 -9.61 18.31
C PHE A 182 4.34 -10.36 17.13
N THR A 183 3.60 -11.27 16.52
CA THR A 183 4.06 -11.96 15.30
C THR A 183 3.55 -11.20 14.09
N ILE A 184 4.35 -11.04 13.05
CA ILE A 184 3.93 -10.54 11.73
C ILE A 184 4.20 -11.65 10.72
N GLN A 185 3.14 -12.11 10.04
CA GLN A 185 3.23 -13.11 8.98
C GLN A 185 3.27 -12.38 7.62
N PRO A 186 4.44 -12.27 6.98
CA PRO A 186 4.57 -11.57 5.71
C PRO A 186 3.82 -12.34 4.62
N ALA A 187 2.94 -11.64 3.88
CA ALA A 187 2.30 -12.23 2.69
C ALA A 187 3.32 -12.58 1.59
N MET A 188 4.36 -11.76 1.46
CA MET A 188 5.47 -11.97 0.54
C MET A 188 6.73 -11.33 1.11
N VAL A 189 7.82 -12.10 1.15
CA VAL A 189 9.17 -11.60 1.41
C VAL A 189 9.89 -11.50 0.08
N LYS A 190 10.50 -10.36 -0.19
CA LYS A 190 11.35 -10.16 -1.37
C LYS A 190 12.79 -10.43 -1.00
N ALA A 191 13.55 -10.98 -1.93
CA ALA A 191 14.98 -11.17 -1.78
C ALA A 191 15.74 -10.40 -2.86
N GLU A 192 16.82 -9.75 -2.48
CA GLU A 192 17.71 -9.00 -3.37
C GLU A 192 19.16 -9.42 -3.12
N LYS A 193 19.86 -9.81 -4.19
CA LYS A 193 21.27 -10.15 -4.13
C LYS A 193 22.09 -8.87 -4.26
N LEU A 194 22.91 -8.60 -3.26
CA LEU A 194 23.88 -7.52 -3.22
C LEU A 194 25.29 -8.12 -3.46
N GLU A 195 26.32 -7.27 -3.52
CA GLU A 195 27.68 -7.69 -3.86
C GLU A 195 28.21 -8.83 -2.97
N ASP A 196 28.07 -8.71 -1.65
CA ASP A 196 28.57 -9.68 -0.65
C ASP A 196 27.48 -10.26 0.26
N LYS A 197 26.21 -9.90 0.02
CA LYS A 197 25.07 -10.18 0.91
C LYS A 197 23.81 -10.52 0.12
N VAL A 198 22.85 -11.11 0.83
CA VAL A 198 21.45 -11.20 0.41
C VAL A 198 20.63 -10.41 1.41
N SER A 199 19.80 -9.51 0.89
CA SER A 199 18.77 -8.85 1.68
C SER A 199 17.44 -9.55 1.46
N GLU A 200 16.77 -9.90 2.55
CA GLU A 200 15.37 -10.29 2.54
C GLU A 200 14.56 -9.21 3.25
N TYR A 201 13.50 -8.74 2.60
CA TYR A 201 12.68 -7.67 3.15
C TYR A 201 11.19 -7.88 2.91
N PHE A 202 10.43 -7.50 3.91
CA PHE A 202 8.98 -7.37 3.88
C PHE A 202 8.63 -5.88 3.74
N ASP A 203 7.76 -5.56 2.78
CA ASP A 203 7.28 -4.20 2.54
C ASP A 203 5.79 -4.26 2.19
N ALA A 204 4.96 -3.76 3.09
CA ALA A 204 3.51 -3.81 2.97
C ALA A 204 2.84 -2.52 3.46
N LEU A 205 1.56 -2.36 3.11
CA LEU A 205 0.71 -1.36 3.77
C LEU A 205 0.65 -1.66 5.27
N LEU A 206 0.69 -0.62 6.09
CA LEU A 206 0.61 -0.77 7.53
C LEU A 206 -0.79 -1.25 7.92
N ASP A 207 -0.92 -2.48 8.38
CA ASP A 207 -2.22 -3.04 8.83
C ASP A 207 -2.43 -2.87 10.34
N LYS A 208 -3.59 -3.33 10.84
CA LYS A 208 -3.97 -3.18 12.26
C LYS A 208 -3.00 -3.90 13.19
N GLN A 209 -2.55 -5.09 12.81
CA GLN A 209 -1.65 -5.92 13.60
C GLN A 209 -0.26 -5.27 13.70
N SER A 210 0.29 -4.86 12.56
CA SER A 210 1.58 -4.17 12.45
C SER A 210 1.55 -2.81 13.14
N TYR A 211 0.45 -2.06 13.04
CA TYR A 211 0.28 -0.81 13.77
C TYR A 211 0.22 -1.01 15.29
N THR A 212 -0.46 -2.06 15.76
CA THR A 212 -0.50 -2.40 17.19
C THR A 212 0.90 -2.75 17.71
N ALA A 213 1.65 -3.56 16.96
CA ALA A 213 3.05 -3.87 17.29
C ALA A 213 3.92 -2.61 17.30
N LEU A 214 3.76 -1.73 16.31
CA LEU A 214 4.47 -0.46 16.22
C LEU A 214 4.19 0.45 17.43
N GLN A 215 2.94 0.59 17.85
CA GLN A 215 2.58 1.35 19.04
C GLN A 215 3.22 0.76 20.31
N ALA A 216 3.32 -0.56 20.41
CA ALA A 216 4.00 -1.20 21.53
C ALA A 216 5.50 -0.91 21.52
N VAL A 217 6.16 -0.96 20.36
CA VAL A 217 7.58 -0.60 20.19
C VAL A 217 7.85 0.86 20.58
N LEU A 218 6.96 1.79 20.22
CA LEU A 218 7.13 3.21 20.55
C LEU A 218 6.99 3.51 22.04
N ARG A 219 6.19 2.71 22.77
CA ARG A 219 5.95 2.87 24.20
C ARG A 219 6.91 2.05 25.07
N SER A 220 7.66 1.13 24.48
CA SER A 220 8.50 0.23 25.25
C SER A 220 9.86 0.84 25.60
N ARG A 221 10.42 0.36 26.71
CA ARG A 221 11.81 0.69 27.08
C ARG A 221 12.79 -0.12 26.24
N LYS A 222 12.48 -1.39 26.01
CA LYS A 222 13.26 -2.30 25.16
C LYS A 222 12.35 -2.96 24.13
N ALA A 223 12.85 -3.12 22.91
CA ALA A 223 12.18 -3.88 21.88
C ALA A 223 13.18 -4.73 21.08
N LEU A 224 12.87 -6.00 20.89
CA LEU A 224 13.65 -6.94 20.11
C LEU A 224 12.86 -7.33 18.86
N LEU A 225 13.52 -7.34 17.71
CA LEU A 225 13.03 -7.89 16.45
C LEU A 225 13.75 -9.20 16.15
N SER A 226 12.98 -10.26 15.98
CA SER A 226 13.41 -11.54 15.47
C SER A 226 12.93 -11.70 14.02
N SER A 227 13.87 -11.88 13.09
CA SER A 227 13.59 -12.39 11.76
C SER A 227 13.70 -13.91 11.81
N ILE A 228 12.60 -14.62 11.55
CA ILE A 228 12.51 -16.08 11.65
C ILE A 228 12.40 -16.63 10.23
N GLY A 229 13.33 -17.50 9.84
CA GLY A 229 13.31 -18.15 8.54
C GLY A 229 13.59 -19.64 8.59
N THR A 230 13.51 -20.27 7.43
CA THR A 230 13.73 -21.73 7.28
C THR A 230 15.14 -22.18 7.66
N LYS A 231 16.12 -21.28 7.64
CA LYS A 231 17.53 -21.58 7.94
C LYS A 231 18.00 -21.08 9.31
N GLY A 232 17.10 -20.49 10.11
CA GLY A 232 17.43 -20.03 11.46
C GLY A 232 16.69 -18.77 11.86
N GLU A 233 17.19 -18.13 12.91
CA GLU A 233 16.64 -16.91 13.49
C GLU A 233 17.75 -15.87 13.66
N VAL A 234 17.46 -14.62 13.30
CA VAL A 234 18.32 -13.46 13.58
C VAL A 234 17.57 -12.53 14.52
N LYS A 235 18.15 -12.25 15.68
CA LYS A 235 17.62 -11.33 16.68
C LYS A 235 18.43 -10.05 16.71
N ARG A 236 17.75 -8.91 16.81
CA ARG A 236 18.39 -7.63 17.07
C ARG A 236 17.51 -6.74 17.93
N GLU A 237 18.14 -5.78 18.60
CA GLU A 237 17.42 -4.72 19.27
C GLU A 237 16.93 -3.68 18.26
N ILE A 238 15.71 -3.17 18.45
CA ILE A 238 15.21 -2.00 17.73
C ILE A 238 15.82 -0.79 18.41
N SER A 239 16.68 -0.09 17.67
CA SER A 239 17.47 1.02 18.20
C SER A 239 16.59 2.22 18.59
N GLU A 240 17.12 3.09 19.46
CA GLU A 240 16.44 4.34 19.80
C GLU A 240 16.24 5.25 18.56
N GLN A 241 17.19 5.22 17.62
CA GLN A 241 17.12 5.99 16.38
C GLN A 241 15.98 5.48 15.48
N GLU A 242 15.81 4.16 15.35
CA GLU A 242 14.64 3.58 14.67
C GLU A 242 13.34 4.01 15.36
N ARG A 243 13.24 3.93 16.70
CA ARG A 243 12.04 4.38 17.44
C ARG A 243 11.72 5.85 17.21
N LYS A 244 12.73 6.73 17.23
CA LYS A 244 12.58 8.16 16.91
C LYS A 244 12.10 8.36 15.47
N GLY A 245 12.67 7.63 14.52
CA GLY A 245 12.27 7.72 13.12
C GLY A 245 10.83 7.25 12.87
N LEU A 246 10.41 6.18 13.55
CA LEU A 246 9.03 5.71 13.55
C LEU A 246 8.08 6.81 14.06
N SER A 247 8.40 7.46 15.19
CA SER A 247 7.59 8.58 15.72
C SER A 247 7.48 9.72 14.71
N ARG A 248 8.61 10.19 14.17
CA ARG A 248 8.63 11.31 13.21
C ARG A 248 7.80 11.05 11.97
N ILE A 249 7.78 9.80 11.47
CA ILE A 249 6.96 9.45 10.31
C ILE A 249 5.47 9.39 10.66
N LEU A 250 5.09 8.90 11.84
CA LEU A 250 3.69 8.95 12.29
C LEU A 250 3.20 10.39 12.50
N ASP A 251 4.04 11.23 13.11
CA ASP A 251 3.73 12.67 13.27
C ASP A 251 3.61 13.34 11.90
N THR A 252 4.50 12.97 10.97
CA THR A 252 4.45 13.45 9.60
C THR A 252 3.17 13.04 8.90
N TYR A 253 2.74 11.79 9.08
CA TYR A 253 1.50 11.27 8.54
C TYR A 253 0.28 12.07 9.02
N ALA A 254 0.16 12.28 10.33
CA ALA A 254 -0.90 13.08 10.91
C ALA A 254 -0.91 14.51 10.37
N ALA A 255 0.25 15.15 10.31
CA ALA A 255 0.38 16.52 9.79
C ALA A 255 0.26 16.62 8.25
N LEU A 256 0.19 15.51 7.52
CA LEU A 256 -0.21 15.47 6.10
C LEU A 256 -1.70 15.18 5.92
N GLY A 257 -2.50 15.25 7.00
CA GLY A 257 -3.93 14.95 6.99
C GLY A 257 -4.27 13.46 7.01
N GLY A 258 -3.26 12.61 7.22
CA GLY A 258 -3.45 11.17 7.37
C GLY A 258 -4.24 10.83 8.63
N ASN A 259 -5.09 9.81 8.54
CA ASN A 259 -5.79 9.25 9.69
C ASN A 259 -5.81 7.72 9.62
N PHE A 260 -5.87 7.07 10.77
CA PHE A 260 -5.86 5.61 10.88
C PHE A 260 -7.27 4.98 10.79
N ALA A 261 -8.27 5.66 10.22
CA ALA A 261 -9.62 5.11 10.10
C ALA A 261 -9.65 3.81 9.28
N PHE A 262 -8.73 3.68 8.32
CA PHE A 262 -8.57 2.45 7.53
C PHE A 262 -8.12 1.23 8.35
N LEU A 263 -7.60 1.42 9.56
CA LEU A 263 -7.28 0.32 10.49
C LEU A 263 -8.51 -0.20 11.25
N GLN A 264 -9.62 0.56 11.25
CA GLN A 264 -10.86 0.20 11.92
C GLN A 264 -11.81 -0.58 11.00
N SER A 265 -11.68 -0.44 9.68
CA SER A 265 -12.50 -1.19 8.73
C SER A 265 -12.06 -2.66 8.67
N ALA A 266 -12.98 -3.56 9.01
CA ALA A 266 -12.80 -5.00 8.77
C ALA A 266 -12.83 -5.37 7.27
N ALA A 267 -13.22 -4.42 6.41
CA ALA A 267 -13.23 -4.60 4.97
C ALA A 267 -11.81 -4.45 4.39
N PRO A 268 -11.40 -5.34 3.47
CA PRO A 268 -10.13 -5.19 2.76
C PRO A 268 -10.11 -3.84 2.04
N LEU A 269 -8.99 -3.12 2.16
CA LEU A 269 -8.77 -1.85 1.46
C LEU A 269 -9.05 -2.06 -0.04
N PRO A 270 -9.80 -1.15 -0.69
CA PRO A 270 -9.97 -1.23 -2.13
C PRO A 270 -8.59 -1.17 -2.78
N ALA A 271 -8.30 -2.16 -3.63
CA ALA A 271 -7.05 -2.20 -4.37
C ALA A 271 -6.84 -0.86 -5.09
N PRO A 272 -5.61 -0.30 -5.11
CA PRO A 272 -5.33 0.92 -5.84
C PRO A 272 -5.75 0.71 -7.29
N THR A 273 -6.80 1.39 -7.73
CA THR A 273 -7.35 1.22 -9.06
C THR A 273 -6.35 1.85 -10.02
N ALA A 274 -5.47 1.02 -10.58
CA ALA A 274 -4.56 1.45 -11.63
C ALA A 274 -5.41 1.97 -12.79
N ARG A 275 -5.41 3.30 -13.00
CA ARG A 275 -5.97 3.85 -14.23
C ARG A 275 -5.09 3.36 -15.37
N HIS A 276 -5.60 2.43 -16.16
CA HIS A 276 -4.94 2.01 -17.39
C HIS A 276 -4.60 3.26 -18.22
N PRO A 277 -3.34 3.40 -18.68
CA PRO A 277 -3.03 4.43 -19.65
C PRO A 277 -3.90 4.19 -20.89
N LYS A 278 -4.70 5.20 -21.28
CA LYS A 278 -5.44 5.18 -22.55
C LYS A 278 -4.43 4.89 -23.67
N ALA A 279 -4.64 3.78 -24.38
CA ALA A 279 -3.87 3.47 -25.57
C ALA A 279 -4.10 4.59 -26.60
N THR A 280 -3.04 5.33 -26.91
CA THR A 280 -3.02 6.28 -28.03
C THR A 280 -3.12 5.48 -29.32
N ALA A 281 -4.28 5.56 -29.99
CA ALA A 281 -4.47 5.06 -31.33
C ALA A 281 -3.56 5.84 -32.29
N LYS A 282 -2.59 5.15 -32.90
CA LYS A 282 -1.80 5.65 -34.02
C LYS A 282 -2.73 5.76 -35.23
N GLN A 283 -3.11 6.98 -35.60
CA GLN A 283 -3.68 7.22 -36.93
C GLN A 283 -2.54 7.14 -37.96
N ARG A 284 -2.72 6.29 -38.96
CA ARG A 284 -1.94 6.24 -40.21
C ARG A 284 -2.79 6.87 -41.30
#